data_AF-A0A439LLG2-F1
#
_entry.id   AF-A0A439LLG2-F1
#
_cell.length_a   1.000
_cell.length_b   1.000
_cell.length_c   1.000
_cell.angle_alpha   90.00
_cell.angle_beta   90.00
_cell.angle_gamma   90.00
#
_symmetry.space_group_name_H-M   'P 1'
#
loop_
_entity.id
_entity.type
_entity.pdbx_description
1 polymer ?
#
loop_
_entity_poly.entity_id
_entity_poly.type
_entity_poly.pdbx_seq_one_letter_code
_entity_poly.pdbx_strand_id
1 'polypeptide(L)' 'MSSKQTGPVHLRRIDQRQNMRRFYVLAIQPTLFGGASLIRNWGRIGTNGQSMVQTFDQSEEADSALV' A
#
# COMPACT_ATOMS: atom_id res chain seq x y z
N MET A 1 0.94 2.11 -24.61
CA MET A 1 0.39 1.80 -23.27
C MET A 1 1.55 1.81 -22.27
N SER A 2 1.83 2.95 -21.65
CA SER A 2 2.96 3.08 -20.72
C SER A 2 2.56 2.41 -19.40
N SER A 3 3.17 1.28 -19.07
CA SER A 3 3.03 0.67 -17.74
C SER A 3 3.68 1.62 -16.73
N LYS A 4 2.85 2.39 -16.00
CA LYS A 4 3.31 3.07 -14.79
C LYS A 4 3.68 1.97 -13.79
N GLN A 5 4.96 1.62 -13.75
CA GLN A 5 5.49 0.69 -12.75
C GLN A 5 5.58 1.45 -11.42
N THR A 6 4.44 1.64 -10.76
CA THR A 6 4.39 2.18 -9.40
C THR A 6 4.78 1.04 -8.46
N GLY A 7 6.08 0.93 -8.18
CA GLY A 7 6.58 0.02 -7.17
C GLY A 7 5.97 0.32 -5.79
N PRO A 8 5.99 -0.65 -4.85
CA PRO A 8 5.41 -0.47 -3.53
C PRO A 8 6.05 0.70 -2.77
N VAL A 9 5.21 1.62 -2.29
CA VAL A 9 5.63 2.78 -1.50
C VAL A 9 5.82 2.34 -0.05
N HIS A 10 7.01 2.58 0.50
CA HIS A 10 7.35 2.23 1.87
C HIS A 10 7.54 3.49 2.71
N LEU A 11 6.65 3.71 3.66
CA LEU A 11 6.69 4.81 4.61
C LEU A 11 7.09 4.29 5.98
N ARG A 12 7.88 5.07 6.71
CA ARG A 12 8.30 4.77 8.08
C ARG A 12 8.13 6.02 8.94
N ARG A 13 7.60 5.83 10.14
CA ARG A 13 7.53 6.88 11.16
C ARG A 13 8.24 6.40 12.41
N ILE A 14 9.36 7.03 12.73
CA ILE A 14 10.18 6.71 13.90
C ILE A 14 10.33 7.98 14.74
N ASP A 15 9.78 7.96 15.94
CA ASP A 15 9.96 8.99 16.96
C ASP A 15 10.19 8.30 18.31
N GLN A 16 11.43 8.40 18.80
CA GLN A 16 11.84 7.76 20.05
C GLN A 16 11.20 8.41 21.28
N ARG A 17 10.95 9.72 21.26
CA ARG A 17 10.35 10.45 22.40
C ARG A 17 8.92 9.99 22.67
N GLN A 18 8.25 9.46 21.64
CA GLN A 18 6.88 8.97 21.71
C GLN A 18 6.78 7.42 21.68
N ASN A 19 7.89 6.69 21.82
CA ASN A 19 7.95 5.23 21.63
C ASN A 19 7.26 4.77 20.33
N MET A 20 7.43 5.57 19.27
CA MET A 20 6.76 5.39 18.00
C MET A 20 7.74 4.82 16.99
N ARG A 21 7.42 3.62 16.51
CA ARG A 21 8.21 2.95 15.48
C ARG A 21 7.25 2.19 14.57
N ARG A 22 6.68 2.87 13.59
CA ARG A 22 5.63 2.36 12.71
C ARG A 22 6.07 2.30 11.25
N PHE A 23 5.49 1.38 10.50
CA PHE A 23 5.61 1.29 9.05
C PHE A 23 4.23 1.43 8.40
N TYR A 24 4.24 1.85 7.14
CA TYR A 24 3.10 1.81 6.25
C TYR A 24 3.60 1.44 4.85
N VAL A 25 2.95 0.50 4.18
CA VAL A 25 3.29 0.05 2.82
C VAL A 25 2.03 0.11 1.97
N LEU A 26 2.16 0.72 0.79
CA LEU A 26 1.09 0.81 -0.21
C LEU A 26 1.59 0.13 -1.48
N ALA A 27 0.79 -0.76 -2.06
CA ALA A 27 1.10 -1.42 -3.31
C ALA A 27 -0.16 -1.59 -4.16
N ILE A 28 -0.10 -1.23 -5.43
CA ILE A 28 -1.14 -1.58 -6.40
C ILE A 28 -0.69 -2.84 -7.14
N GLN A 29 -1.56 -3.84 -7.19
CA GLN A 29 -1.34 -5.06 -7.94
C GLN A 29 -2.48 -5.26 -8.94
N PRO A 30 -2.18 -5.58 -10.21
CA PRO A 30 -3.22 -5.94 -11.17
C PRO A 30 -3.91 -7.24 -10.73
N THR A 31 -5.22 -7.34 -10.98
CA THR A 31 -5.97 -8.59 -10.76
C THR A 31 -6.03 -9.41 -12.04
N LEU A 32 -6.39 -10.69 -11.92
CA LEU A 32 -6.58 -11.58 -13.08
C LEU A 32 -7.77 -11.18 -13.97
N PHE A 33 -8.64 -10.29 -13.49
CA PHE A 33 -9.88 -9.90 -14.15
C PHE A 33 -9.81 -8.52 -14.81
N GLY A 34 -8.61 -7.96 -14.97
CA GLY A 34 -8.39 -6.66 -15.63
C GLY A 34 -8.59 -5.45 -14.71
N GLY A 35 -8.95 -5.66 -13.45
CA GLY A 35 -8.98 -4.62 -12.41
C GLY A 35 -7.66 -4.49 -11.66
N ALA A 36 -7.69 -3.78 -10.53
CA ALA A 36 -6.53 -3.59 -9.67
C ALA A 36 -6.90 -3.67 -8.18
N SER A 37 -5.99 -4.21 -7.38
CA SER A 37 -6.10 -4.26 -5.92
C SER A 37 -5.06 -3.35 -5.28
N LEU A 38 -5.52 -2.45 -4.41
CA LEU A 38 -4.67 -1.66 -3.53
C LEU A 38 -4.49 -2.41 -2.20
N ILE A 39 -3.24 -2.75 -1.92
CA ILE A 39 -2.79 -3.43 -0.71
C ILE A 39 -2.17 -2.39 0.21
N ARG A 40 -2.70 -2.31 1.43
CA ARG A 40 -2.20 -1.45 2.50
C ARG A 40 -1.71 -2.32 3.64
N ASN A 41 -0.45 -2.20 4.04
CA ASN A 41 0.10 -2.89 5.21
C ASN A 41 0.61 -1.87 6.22
N TRP A 42 0.29 -2.01 7.49
CA TRP A 42 0.74 -1.08 8.53
C TRP A 42 0.97 -1.78 9.85
N GLY A 43 1.84 -1.22 10.68
CA GLY A 43 2.11 -1.83 11.99
C GLY A 43 3.30 -1.21 12.69
N ARG A 44 3.72 -1.85 13.79
CA ARG A 44 4.99 -1.53 14.44
C ARG A 44 6.12 -2.21 13.66
N ILE A 45 7.26 -1.53 13.51
CA ILE A 45 8.43 -2.12 12.85
C ILE A 45 8.92 -3.31 13.68
N GLY A 46 9.11 -4.46 13.01
CA GLY A 46 9.47 -5.73 13.64
C GLY A 46 8.30 -6.65 13.94
N THR A 47 7.07 -6.32 13.53
CA THR A 47 5.90 -7.20 13.62
C THR A 47 5.26 -7.40 12.24
N ASN A 48 4.36 -8.37 12.12
CA ASN A 48 3.59 -8.61 10.90
C ASN A 48 2.59 -7.48 10.58
N GLY A 49 2.23 -6.66 11.59
CA GLY A 49 1.26 -5.59 11.42
C GLY A 49 -0.14 -6.08 11.07
N GLN A 50 -0.85 -5.27 10.30
CA GLN A 50 -2.17 -5.50 9.73
C GLN A 50 -2.13 -5.20 8.24
N SER A 51 -3.03 -5.84 7.50
CA SER A 51 -3.17 -5.67 6.05
C SER A 51 -4.62 -5.40 5.69
N MET A 52 -4.85 -4.56 4.68
CA MET A 52 -6.14 -4.38 4.03
C MET A 52 -5.96 -4.40 2.52
N VAL A 53 -6.84 -5.14 1.86
CA VAL A 53 -6.90 -5.20 0.40
C VAL A 53 -8.21 -4.56 -0.02
N GLN A 54 -8.13 -3.64 -0.97
CA GLN A 54 -9.27 -3.03 -1.61
C GLN A 54 -9.16 -3.27 -3.12
N THR A 55 -10.16 -3.91 -3.71
CA THR A 55 -10.18 -4.25 -5.13
C THR A 55 -11.09 -3.29 -5.89
N PHE A 56 -10.65 -2.91 -7.08
CA PHE A 56 -11.32 -2.00 -7.99
C PHE A 56 -11.40 -2.65 -9.38
N ASP A 57 -12.48 -2.35 -10.10
CA ASP A 57 -12.69 -2.87 -11.45
C ASP A 57 -11.82 -2.15 -12.48
N GLN A 58 -11.41 -0.90 -12.18
CA GLN A 58 -10.54 -0.09 -13.03
C GLN A 58 -9.23 0.27 -12.30
N SER A 59 -8.10 0.21 -13.01
CA SER A 59 -6.79 0.53 -12.42
C SER A 59 -6.68 2.00 -11.99
N GLU A 60 -7.37 2.90 -12.69
CA GLU A 60 -7.40 4.35 -12.41
C GLU A 60 -8.05 4.68 -11.08
N GLU A 61 -9.04 3.87 -10.64
CA GLU A 61 -9.67 3.99 -9.34
C GLU A 61 -8.69 3.61 -8.22
N ALA A 62 -7.92 2.54 -8.42
CA ALA A 62 -6.88 2.12 -7.48
C ALA A 62 -5.76 3.17 -7.36
N ASP A 63 -5.34 3.77 -8.49
CA ASP A 63 -4.37 4.86 -8.52
C ASP A 63 -4.88 6.10 -7.76
N SER A 64 -6.16 6.45 -7.94
CA SER A 64 -6.78 7.59 -7.24
C SER A 64 -6.88 7.34 -5.73
N ALA A 65 -7.06 6.09 -5.31
CA ALA A 65 -7.12 5.69 -3.90
C ALA A 65 -5.74 5.54 -3.21
N LEU A 66 -4.64 5.71 -3.96
CA LEU A 66 -3.25 5.62 -3.47
C LEU A 66 -2.80 6.87 -2.68
N VAL A 67 -3.57 7.97 -2.72
CA VAL A 67 -3.17 9.31 -2.26
C VAL A 67 -3.88 9.71 -0.97
#